data_AF-A0A257G6A4-F1
#
_entry.id   AF-A0A257G6A4-F1
#
_cell.length_a   1.000
_cell.length_b   1.000
_cell.length_c   1.000
_cell.angle_alpha   90.00
_cell.angle_beta   90.00
_cell.angle_gamma   90.00
#
_symmetry.space_group_name_H-M   'P 1'
#
loop_
_entity.id
_entity.type
_entity.pdbx_description
1 polymer ?
#
loop_
_entity_poly.entity_id
_entity_poly.type
_entity_poly.pdbx_seq_one_letter_code
_entity_poly.pdbx_strand_id
1 'polypeptide(L)'
;MARTQPPFAATVSAEAQKAMAPMLSGAGGPEAAVSLLRNPLTRGATRLAVTQQWKPIAKARTARFGVAVSKGRIAGVPVKHLRKVGIDAEADRRLLINFHGGGFLFDGGSLSETIPLAGLTGIPAMTVFYRMAPEHPFPAAVDDALGVYRAVLEQRPASAIGVFGTSAGAVLTLQLLVRIKAEGLPMPGAAGVFSGAGDLEIVGDCEAFLPPIIGTRTAAETLKEYCGDTALGDPLLSPTRGDLTGLPPVMLMTSTRDQLLSHTILADLALRRAGVPVDLRVYEGLAHAFWGWIECPESEVALAAQADFFVKHLER
;
A
#
# COMPACT_ATOMS: atom_id res chain seq x y z
N MET A 1 -9.98 21.13 -21.77
CA MET A 1 -11.15 21.42 -20.91
C MET A 1 -10.86 20.88 -19.53
N ALA A 2 -11.07 21.65 -18.46
CA ALA A 2 -10.93 21.11 -17.10
C ALA A 2 -11.94 19.97 -16.94
N ARG A 3 -11.47 18.74 -16.64
CA ARG A 3 -12.36 17.60 -16.42
C ARG A 3 -13.15 17.85 -15.14
N THR A 4 -14.41 18.28 -15.28
CA THR A 4 -15.31 18.42 -14.14
C THR A 4 -15.67 17.03 -13.65
N GLN A 5 -15.22 16.68 -12.44
CA GLN A 5 -15.58 15.42 -11.80
C GLN A 5 -17.11 15.37 -11.57
N PRO A 6 -17.73 14.19 -11.71
CA PRO A 6 -19.16 14.06 -11.45
C PRO A 6 -19.48 14.42 -9.98
N PRO A 7 -20.71 14.86 -9.69
CA PRO A 7 -21.15 15.08 -8.31
C PRO A 7 -20.97 13.81 -7.48
N PHE A 8 -20.80 13.93 -6.17
CA PHE A 8 -20.72 12.77 -5.29
C PHE A 8 -21.98 11.91 -5.42
N ALA A 9 -21.78 10.59 -5.43
CA ALA A 9 -22.92 9.67 -5.36
C ALA A 9 -23.65 9.88 -4.03
N ALA A 10 -24.97 9.71 -4.02
CA ALA A 10 -25.78 9.88 -2.81
C ALA A 10 -25.40 8.89 -1.68
N THR A 11 -24.67 7.82 -2.02
CA THR A 11 -24.15 6.81 -1.10
C THR A 11 -22.88 7.24 -0.37
N VAL A 12 -22.22 8.33 -0.79
CA VAL A 12 -21.00 8.84 -0.15
C VAL A 12 -21.36 9.68 1.06
N SER A 13 -20.82 9.34 2.23
CA SER A 13 -21.05 10.02 3.50
C SER A 13 -20.63 11.50 3.46
N ALA A 14 -21.25 12.33 4.29
CA ALA A 14 -20.90 13.75 4.38
C ALA A 14 -19.43 13.95 4.80
N GLU A 15 -18.91 13.05 5.65
CA GLU A 15 -17.53 13.01 6.09
C GLU A 15 -16.58 12.73 4.92
N ALA A 16 -16.90 11.74 4.08
CA ALA A 16 -16.11 11.42 2.89
C ALA A 16 -16.17 12.54 1.84
N GLN A 17 -17.35 13.15 1.63
CA GLN A 17 -17.48 14.32 0.75
C GLN A 17 -16.60 15.49 1.24
N LYS A 18 -16.61 15.77 2.54
CA LYS A 18 -15.76 16.80 3.17
C LYS A 18 -14.28 16.49 3.04
N ALA A 19 -13.88 15.23 3.23
CA ALA A 19 -12.49 14.80 3.10
C ALA A 19 -11.97 14.92 1.65
N MET A 20 -12.83 14.64 0.66
CA MET A 20 -12.49 14.72 -0.77
C MET A 20 -12.58 16.12 -1.36
N ALA A 21 -13.35 17.05 -0.77
CA ALA A 21 -13.58 18.38 -1.35
C ALA A 21 -12.27 19.15 -1.71
N PRO A 22 -11.20 19.14 -0.88
CA PRO A 22 -9.92 19.77 -1.25
C PRO A 22 -9.21 19.08 -2.42
N MET A 23 -9.33 17.75 -2.53
CA MET A 23 -8.71 16.98 -3.61
C MET A 23 -9.37 17.28 -4.96
N LEU A 24 -10.69 17.47 -4.96
CA LEU A 24 -11.47 17.74 -6.18
C LEU A 24 -11.40 19.20 -6.64
N SER A 25 -11.02 20.14 -5.76
CA SER A 25 -10.89 21.57 -6.10
C SER A 25 -9.54 21.93 -6.76
N GLY A 26 -8.60 20.98 -6.84
CA GLY A 26 -7.31 21.18 -7.50
C GLY A 26 -6.34 22.12 -6.77
N ALA A 27 -6.65 22.54 -5.55
CA ALA A 27 -5.82 23.48 -4.79
C ALA A 27 -4.56 22.80 -4.21
N GLY A 28 -3.37 23.30 -4.55
CA GLY A 28 -2.10 22.96 -3.88
C GLY A 28 -1.44 21.66 -4.34
N GLY A 29 -1.49 21.37 -5.64
CA GLY A 29 -1.27 20.05 -6.21
C GLY A 29 0.02 19.30 -5.80
N PRO A 30 -0.01 17.96 -5.83
CA PRO A 30 1.12 17.07 -5.53
C PRO A 30 2.35 17.25 -6.45
N GLU A 31 2.21 18.00 -7.56
CA GLU A 31 3.32 18.32 -8.47
C GLU A 31 4.43 19.14 -7.81
N ALA A 32 4.07 20.13 -6.99
CA ALA A 32 5.04 20.97 -6.29
C ALA A 32 5.82 20.15 -5.26
N ALA A 33 5.12 19.30 -4.49
CA ALA A 33 5.73 18.39 -3.53
C ALA A 33 6.67 17.39 -4.21
N VAL A 34 6.29 16.85 -5.36
CA VAL A 34 7.14 15.90 -6.11
C VAL A 34 8.34 16.57 -6.75
N SER A 35 8.20 17.79 -7.26
CA SER A 35 9.36 18.59 -7.70
C SER A 35 10.38 18.78 -6.57
N LEU A 36 9.91 19.10 -5.36
CA LEU A 36 10.77 19.24 -4.18
C LEU A 36 11.37 17.91 -3.72
N LEU A 37 10.64 16.79 -3.86
CA LEU A 37 11.18 15.45 -3.57
C LEU A 37 12.24 15.03 -4.58
N ARG A 38 12.17 15.50 -5.83
CA ARG A 38 13.17 15.16 -6.85
C ARG A 38 14.47 15.95 -6.68
N ASN A 39 14.42 17.16 -6.14
CA ASN A 39 15.61 17.97 -5.89
C ASN A 39 16.39 17.47 -4.66
N PRO A 40 17.67 17.09 -4.79
CA PRO A 40 18.47 16.52 -3.69
C PRO A 40 18.66 17.48 -2.51
N LEU A 41 18.60 18.80 -2.74
CA LEU A 41 18.76 19.81 -1.68
C LEU A 41 17.49 19.93 -0.81
N THR A 42 16.31 19.73 -1.39
CA THR A 42 15.03 19.91 -0.69
C THR A 42 14.42 18.60 -0.21
N ARG A 43 14.75 17.47 -0.87
CA ARG A 43 14.13 16.16 -0.65
C ARG A 43 14.10 15.71 0.81
N GLY A 44 15.22 15.82 1.52
CA GLY A 44 15.29 15.40 2.92
C GLY A 44 14.30 16.16 3.81
N ALA A 45 14.24 17.49 3.65
CA ALA A 45 13.29 18.33 4.36
C ALA A 45 11.84 18.05 3.94
N THR A 46 11.59 17.82 2.65
CA THR A 46 10.25 17.49 2.15
C THR A 46 9.75 16.15 2.67
N ARG A 47 10.59 15.10 2.67
CA ARG A 47 10.26 13.79 3.27
C ARG A 47 9.91 13.96 4.75
N LEU A 48 10.73 14.70 5.50
CA LEU A 48 10.47 14.98 6.91
C LEU A 48 9.14 15.71 7.12
N ALA A 49 8.84 16.73 6.32
CA ALA A 49 7.59 17.48 6.40
C ALA A 49 6.37 16.59 6.13
N VAL A 50 6.42 15.75 5.09
CA VAL A 50 5.34 14.78 4.80
C VAL A 50 5.16 13.79 5.94
N THR A 51 6.24 13.20 6.46
CA THR A 51 6.15 12.29 7.62
C THR A 51 5.58 13.00 8.86
N GLN A 52 5.87 14.30 9.05
CA GLN A 52 5.30 15.07 10.17
C GLN A 52 3.79 15.28 10.03
N GLN A 53 3.26 15.45 8.81
CA GLN A 53 1.81 15.57 8.56
C GLN A 53 1.04 14.32 9.00
N TRP A 54 1.66 13.13 8.93
CA TRP A 54 1.04 11.88 9.37
C TRP A 54 1.04 11.66 10.88
N LYS A 55 1.88 12.39 11.66
CA LYS A 55 2.01 12.15 13.11
C LYS A 55 0.71 12.34 13.89
N PRO A 56 -0.10 13.41 13.67
CA PRO A 56 -1.36 13.56 14.38
C PRO A 56 -2.34 12.42 14.07
N ILE A 57 -2.41 12.00 12.81
CA ILE A 57 -3.28 10.90 12.36
C ILE A 57 -2.85 9.58 13.02
N ALA A 58 -1.54 9.28 12.99
CA ALA A 58 -1.00 8.09 13.66
C ALA A 58 -1.28 8.11 15.16
N LYS A 59 -1.12 9.27 15.84
CA LYS A 59 -1.42 9.42 17.26
C LYS A 59 -2.91 9.17 17.54
N ALA A 60 -3.82 9.79 16.78
CA ALA A 60 -5.25 9.57 16.91
C ALA A 60 -5.62 8.09 16.70
N ARG A 61 -5.03 7.43 15.69
CA ARG A 61 -5.22 5.99 15.43
C ARG A 61 -4.70 5.13 16.58
N THR A 62 -3.51 5.41 17.14
CA THR A 62 -3.01 4.63 18.28
C THR A 62 -3.95 4.68 19.49
N ALA A 63 -4.54 5.84 19.76
CA ALA A 63 -5.52 6.00 20.83
C ALA A 63 -6.83 5.27 20.52
N ARG A 64 -7.37 5.43 19.31
CA ARG A 64 -8.64 4.81 18.89
C ARG A 64 -8.56 3.28 18.86
N PHE A 65 -7.46 2.72 18.38
CA PHE A 65 -7.30 1.28 18.19
C PHE A 65 -6.55 0.58 19.33
N GLY A 66 -6.08 1.33 20.33
CA GLY A 66 -5.35 0.78 21.48
C GLY A 66 -4.05 0.08 21.07
N VAL A 67 -3.24 0.72 20.24
CA VAL A 67 -2.01 0.11 19.67
C VAL A 67 -0.76 0.82 20.18
N ALA A 68 0.17 0.04 20.72
CA ALA A 68 1.51 0.49 21.09
C ALA A 68 2.48 0.33 19.91
N VAL A 69 3.39 1.30 19.75
CA VAL A 69 4.37 1.32 18.66
C VAL A 69 5.78 1.34 19.23
N SER A 70 6.65 0.45 18.77
CA SER A 70 8.08 0.44 19.12
C SER A 70 8.95 0.47 17.86
N LYS A 71 10.19 0.95 17.99
CA LYS A 71 11.17 0.95 16.90
C LYS A 71 11.94 -0.38 16.88
N GLY A 72 12.32 -0.83 15.70
CA GLY A 72 13.16 -2.01 15.52
C GLY A 72 13.98 -1.95 14.24
N ARG A 73 14.76 -3.00 14.01
CA ARG A 73 15.50 -3.25 12.77
C ARG A 73 15.45 -4.74 12.47
N ILE A 74 15.15 -5.10 11.23
CA ILE A 74 15.15 -6.49 10.74
C ILE A 74 15.97 -6.52 9.46
N ALA A 75 16.93 -7.45 9.35
CA ALA A 75 17.83 -7.55 8.21
C ALA A 75 18.50 -6.21 7.82
N GLY A 76 18.81 -5.35 8.79
CA GLY A 76 19.37 -4.02 8.52
C GLY A 76 18.38 -2.97 8.00
N VAL A 77 17.10 -3.28 7.88
CA VAL A 77 16.02 -2.37 7.47
C VAL A 77 15.31 -1.83 8.72
N PRO A 78 15.11 -0.50 8.85
CA PRO A 78 14.32 0.06 9.94
C PRO A 78 12.86 -0.38 9.85
N VAL A 79 12.29 -0.76 10.99
CA VAL A 79 10.88 -1.13 11.11
C VAL A 79 10.27 -0.43 12.33
N LYS A 80 8.94 -0.32 12.33
CA LYS A 80 8.18 -0.11 13.57
C LYS A 80 7.30 -1.30 13.82
N HIS A 81 7.31 -1.82 15.04
CA HIS A 81 6.42 -2.88 15.48
C HIS A 81 5.18 -2.27 16.12
N LEU A 82 4.04 -2.89 15.87
CA LEU A 82 2.73 -2.48 16.35
C LEU A 82 2.09 -3.67 17.06
N ARG A 83 1.66 -3.45 18.31
CA ARG A 83 0.88 -4.44 19.06
C ARG A 83 -0.35 -3.81 19.68
N LYS A 84 -1.45 -4.56 19.69
CA LYS A 84 -2.62 -4.19 20.47
C LYS A 84 -2.31 -4.30 21.97
N VAL A 85 -2.66 -3.27 22.72
CA VAL A 85 -2.50 -3.25 24.18
C VAL A 85 -3.48 -4.23 24.81
N GLY A 86 -3.01 -4.98 25.81
CA GLY A 86 -3.83 -5.97 26.52
C GLY A 86 -3.95 -7.33 25.81
N ILE A 87 -3.25 -7.53 24.69
CA ILE A 87 -3.10 -8.83 24.04
C ILE A 87 -1.64 -9.29 24.18
N ASP A 88 -1.44 -10.56 24.52
CA ASP A 88 -0.12 -11.17 24.47
C ASP A 88 0.25 -11.44 23.01
N ALA A 89 1.12 -10.58 22.47
CA ALA A 89 1.59 -10.65 21.10
C ALA A 89 2.48 -11.89 20.85
N GLU A 90 3.14 -12.41 21.88
CA GLU A 90 4.06 -13.56 21.73
C GLU A 90 3.29 -14.89 21.66
N ALA A 91 2.03 -14.90 22.12
CA ALA A 91 1.14 -16.04 22.00
C ALA A 91 0.56 -16.22 20.58
N ASP A 92 0.66 -15.20 19.71
CA ASP A 92 0.18 -15.24 18.34
C ASP A 92 1.36 -15.36 17.36
N ARG A 93 1.47 -16.51 16.69
CA ARG A 93 2.53 -16.72 15.69
C ARG A 93 2.32 -15.88 14.44
N ARG A 94 1.12 -15.33 14.24
CA ARG A 94 0.79 -14.51 13.07
C ARG A 94 1.52 -13.18 13.08
N LEU A 95 1.79 -12.66 11.88
CA LEU A 95 2.39 -11.34 11.69
C LEU A 95 1.86 -10.68 10.43
N LEU A 96 1.53 -9.39 10.53
CA LEU A 96 1.23 -8.56 9.37
C LEU A 96 2.44 -7.67 9.04
N ILE A 97 2.93 -7.73 7.81
CA ILE A 97 4.04 -6.90 7.32
C ILE A 97 3.48 -5.88 6.32
N ASN A 98 3.55 -4.61 6.68
CA ASN A 98 3.14 -3.50 5.85
C ASN A 98 4.32 -2.91 5.07
N PHE A 99 4.07 -2.67 3.79
CA PHE A 99 4.87 -1.82 2.92
C PHE A 99 4.07 -0.56 2.61
N HIS A 100 4.56 0.60 3.02
CA HIS A 100 3.79 1.83 2.95
C HIS A 100 3.65 2.38 1.52
N GLY A 101 2.64 3.21 1.27
CA GLY A 101 2.52 3.98 0.02
C GLY A 101 3.48 5.17 -0.05
N GLY A 102 3.26 6.08 -1.02
CA GLY A 102 4.08 7.30 -1.19
C GLY A 102 4.95 7.30 -2.44
N GLY A 103 4.53 6.58 -3.48
CA GLY A 103 5.15 6.62 -4.82
C GLY A 103 6.60 6.13 -4.86
N PHE A 104 7.05 5.34 -3.87
CA PHE A 104 8.46 4.98 -3.65
C PHE A 104 9.41 6.16 -3.36
N LEU A 105 8.86 7.35 -3.10
CA LEU A 105 9.63 8.58 -2.87
C LEU A 105 9.61 9.03 -1.41
N PHE A 106 8.57 8.68 -0.65
CA PHE A 106 8.41 9.06 0.77
C PHE A 106 7.50 8.10 1.52
N ASP A 107 7.42 8.24 2.85
CA ASP A 107 6.45 7.53 3.69
C ASP A 107 5.05 8.17 3.57
N GLY A 108 4.18 7.52 2.81
CA GLY A 108 2.80 7.93 2.56
C GLY A 108 1.79 7.54 3.65
N GLY A 109 2.25 7.15 4.84
CA GLY A 109 1.36 6.86 5.97
C GLY A 109 1.50 5.46 6.55
N SER A 110 2.72 4.92 6.60
CA SER A 110 3.11 3.63 7.21
C SER A 110 2.33 3.27 8.48
N LEU A 111 2.42 4.13 9.50
CA LEU A 111 1.74 3.93 10.77
C LEU A 111 0.23 4.09 10.64
N SER A 112 -0.22 5.08 9.87
CA SER A 112 -1.65 5.31 9.69
C SER A 112 -2.31 4.07 9.09
N GLU A 113 -1.71 3.45 8.08
CA GLU A 113 -2.20 2.23 7.45
C GLU A 113 -2.13 1.01 8.38
N THR A 114 -1.03 0.84 9.12
CA THR A 114 -0.77 -0.39 9.89
C THR A 114 -1.49 -0.45 11.24
N ILE A 115 -1.70 0.70 11.91
CA ILE A 115 -2.31 0.75 13.25
C ILE A 115 -3.70 0.12 13.29
N PRO A 116 -4.66 0.47 12.39
CA PRO A 116 -6.00 -0.11 12.44
C PRO A 116 -5.98 -1.63 12.27
N LEU A 117 -5.11 -2.16 11.41
CA LEU A 117 -5.01 -3.60 11.16
C LEU A 117 -4.55 -4.34 12.42
N ALA A 118 -3.51 -3.84 13.09
CA ALA A 118 -3.08 -4.39 14.39
C ALA A 118 -4.19 -4.30 15.45
N GLY A 119 -4.93 -3.19 15.48
CA GLY A 119 -6.03 -2.96 16.42
C GLY A 119 -7.27 -3.82 16.19
N LEU A 120 -7.69 -3.99 14.94
CA LEU A 120 -8.89 -4.74 14.56
C LEU A 120 -8.65 -6.25 14.61
N THR A 121 -7.51 -6.71 14.10
CA THR A 121 -7.19 -8.14 14.07
C THR A 121 -6.65 -8.67 15.41
N GLY A 122 -6.01 -7.80 16.20
CA GLY A 122 -5.20 -8.21 17.35
C GLY A 122 -3.87 -8.90 16.97
N ILE A 123 -3.60 -9.11 15.67
CA ILE A 123 -2.38 -9.73 15.17
C ILE A 123 -1.24 -8.71 15.30
N PRO A 124 -0.04 -9.13 15.78
CA PRO A 124 1.14 -8.27 15.74
C PRO A 124 1.41 -7.80 14.31
N ALA A 125 1.82 -6.55 14.15
CA ALA A 125 2.14 -6.00 12.84
C ALA A 125 3.49 -5.27 12.85
N MET A 126 4.08 -5.11 11.68
CA MET A 126 5.20 -4.22 11.47
C MET A 126 5.00 -3.42 10.20
N THR A 127 5.57 -2.21 10.16
CA THR A 127 5.72 -1.45 8.92
C THR A 127 7.20 -1.26 8.59
N VAL A 128 7.54 -1.50 7.33
CA VAL A 128 8.92 -1.53 6.81
C VAL A 128 9.26 -0.19 6.17
N PHE A 129 10.33 0.45 6.64
CA PHE A 129 10.85 1.70 6.06
C PHE A 129 11.93 1.37 5.03
N TYR A 130 11.49 0.77 3.93
CA TYR A 130 12.35 0.33 2.83
C TYR A 130 13.05 1.51 2.14
N ARG A 131 14.18 1.24 1.51
CA ARG A 131 14.95 2.21 0.73
C ARG A 131 14.15 2.74 -0.46
N MET A 132 14.21 4.05 -0.66
CA MET A 132 13.35 4.78 -1.59
C MET A 132 14.14 5.48 -2.69
N ALA A 133 13.46 5.70 -3.81
CA ALA A 133 13.98 6.43 -4.94
C ALA A 133 14.03 7.94 -4.66
N PRO A 134 14.92 8.69 -5.36
CA PRO A 134 15.87 8.20 -6.37
C PRO A 134 17.23 7.76 -5.79
N GLU A 135 17.48 7.88 -4.48
CA GLU A 135 18.75 7.40 -3.90
C GLU A 135 18.95 5.90 -4.07
N HIS A 136 17.83 5.18 -4.02
CA HIS A 136 17.79 3.74 -4.12
C HIS A 136 16.66 3.35 -5.09
N PRO A 137 16.91 3.38 -6.41
CA PRO A 137 15.94 2.93 -7.39
C PRO A 137 15.67 1.42 -7.24
N PHE A 138 14.70 0.92 -8.00
CA PHE A 138 14.43 -0.50 -8.17
C PHE A 138 15.74 -1.25 -8.51
N PRO A 139 15.99 -2.42 -7.91
CA PRO A 139 15.10 -3.21 -7.04
C PRO A 139 15.30 -2.98 -5.52
N ALA A 140 15.92 -1.89 -5.07
CA ALA A 140 16.33 -1.76 -3.66
C ALA A 140 15.19 -1.95 -2.62
N ALA A 141 13.99 -1.45 -2.92
CA ALA A 141 12.81 -1.66 -2.08
C ALA A 141 12.38 -3.14 -2.00
N VAL A 142 12.47 -3.87 -3.13
CA VAL A 142 12.19 -5.31 -3.20
C VAL A 142 13.22 -6.10 -2.41
N ASP A 143 14.50 -5.72 -2.51
CA ASP A 143 15.58 -6.37 -1.74
C ASP A 143 15.38 -6.20 -0.22
N ASP A 144 14.98 -5.00 0.22
CA ASP A 144 14.68 -4.74 1.63
C ASP A 144 13.45 -5.54 2.10
N ALA A 145 12.39 -5.57 1.29
CA ALA A 145 11.19 -6.34 1.59
C ALA A 145 11.47 -7.85 1.69
N LEU A 146 12.27 -8.39 0.76
CA LEU A 146 12.69 -9.79 0.76
C LEU A 146 13.59 -10.10 1.95
N GLY A 147 14.53 -9.22 2.30
CA GLY A 147 15.40 -9.36 3.45
C GLY A 147 14.63 -9.42 4.76
N VAL A 148 13.64 -8.53 4.93
CA VAL A 148 12.73 -8.56 6.09
C VAL A 148 11.91 -9.85 6.10
N TYR A 149 11.33 -10.24 4.97
CA TYR A 149 10.52 -11.46 4.87
C TYR A 149 11.31 -12.72 5.26
N ARG A 150 12.53 -12.88 4.75
CA ARG A 150 13.44 -13.99 5.10
C ARG A 150 13.73 -14.05 6.59
N ALA A 151 14.10 -12.92 7.21
CA ALA A 151 14.38 -12.86 8.64
C ALA A 151 13.13 -13.16 9.50
N VAL A 152 11.94 -12.88 8.99
CA VAL A 152 10.68 -13.26 9.66
C VAL A 152 10.39 -14.75 9.50
N LEU A 153 10.65 -15.35 8.34
CA LEU A 153 10.46 -16.78 8.10
C LEU A 153 11.28 -17.66 9.05
N GLU A 154 12.43 -17.18 9.53
CA GLU A 154 13.25 -17.86 10.53
C GLU A 154 12.53 -18.01 11.90
N GLN A 155 11.50 -17.20 12.17
CA GLN A 155 10.85 -17.10 13.47
C GLN A 155 9.42 -17.65 13.49
N ARG A 156 8.77 -17.75 12.32
CA ARG A 156 7.35 -18.16 12.21
C ARG A 156 7.06 -18.81 10.86
N PRO A 157 6.10 -19.74 10.78
CA PRO A 157 5.75 -20.38 9.51
C PRO A 157 5.20 -19.36 8.51
N ALA A 158 5.46 -19.59 7.23
CA ALA A 158 5.05 -18.67 6.16
C ALA A 158 3.52 -18.46 6.11
N SER A 159 2.74 -19.51 6.40
CA SER A 159 1.27 -19.47 6.48
C SER A 159 0.71 -18.55 7.57
N ALA A 160 1.53 -18.16 8.55
CA ALA A 160 1.16 -17.20 9.59
C ALA A 160 1.52 -15.75 9.22
N ILE A 161 2.18 -15.51 8.08
CA ILE A 161 2.61 -14.17 7.66
C ILE A 161 1.61 -13.61 6.63
N GLY A 162 1.07 -12.44 6.91
CA GLY A 162 0.36 -11.61 5.93
C GLY A 162 1.26 -10.46 5.46
N VAL A 163 1.27 -10.19 4.17
CA VAL A 163 1.98 -9.02 3.60
C VAL A 163 0.98 -8.07 2.94
N PHE A 164 1.17 -6.77 3.07
CA PHE A 164 0.24 -5.83 2.46
C PHE A 164 0.82 -4.44 2.25
N GLY A 165 0.15 -3.67 1.41
CA GLY A 165 0.44 -2.25 1.28
C GLY A 165 -0.58 -1.52 0.42
N THR A 166 -0.46 -0.20 0.43
CA THR A 166 -1.28 0.71 -0.37
C THR A 166 -0.43 1.42 -1.43
N SER A 167 -0.96 1.65 -2.64
CA SER A 167 -0.27 2.43 -3.68
C SER A 167 1.08 1.81 -4.06
N ALA A 168 2.19 2.54 -3.95
CA ALA A 168 3.54 2.00 -4.11
C ALA A 168 3.80 0.74 -3.27
N GLY A 169 3.27 0.68 -2.04
CA GLY A 169 3.36 -0.49 -1.18
C GLY A 169 2.57 -1.70 -1.69
N ALA A 170 1.47 -1.45 -2.40
CA ALA A 170 0.68 -2.50 -3.06
C ALA A 170 1.44 -3.09 -4.26
N VAL A 171 2.10 -2.22 -5.04
CA VAL A 171 3.03 -2.64 -6.11
C VAL A 171 4.15 -3.49 -5.50
N LEU A 172 4.84 -2.97 -4.47
CA LEU A 172 5.91 -3.69 -3.78
C LEU A 172 5.46 -5.03 -3.19
N THR A 173 4.22 -5.13 -2.72
CA THR A 173 3.65 -6.39 -2.24
C THR A 173 3.62 -7.43 -3.37
N LEU A 174 3.11 -7.09 -4.56
CA LEU A 174 3.12 -7.99 -5.71
C LEU A 174 4.54 -8.36 -6.17
N GLN A 175 5.46 -7.38 -6.18
CA GLN A 175 6.86 -7.60 -6.55
C GLN A 175 7.56 -8.55 -5.57
N LEU A 176 7.30 -8.39 -4.27
CA LEU A 176 7.80 -9.30 -3.25
C LEU A 176 7.28 -10.72 -3.46
N LEU A 177 6.00 -10.91 -3.77
CA LEU A 177 5.43 -12.24 -4.01
C LEU A 177 6.10 -12.95 -5.21
N VAL A 178 6.25 -12.24 -6.34
CA VAL A 178 6.96 -12.80 -7.51
C VAL A 178 8.43 -13.07 -7.18
N ARG A 179 9.08 -12.22 -6.37
CA ARG A 179 10.46 -12.45 -5.92
C ARG A 179 10.58 -13.67 -5.00
N ILE A 180 9.68 -13.84 -4.03
CA ILE A 180 9.61 -15.01 -3.13
C ILE A 180 9.51 -16.28 -3.97
N LYS A 181 8.64 -16.28 -4.98
CA LYS A 181 8.48 -17.40 -5.90
C LYS A 181 9.76 -17.72 -6.66
N ALA A 182 10.38 -16.70 -7.26
CA ALA A 182 11.61 -16.86 -8.03
C ALA A 182 12.77 -17.41 -7.18
N GLU A 183 12.78 -17.09 -5.89
CA GLU A 183 13.78 -17.56 -4.92
C GLU A 183 13.42 -18.94 -4.30
N GLY A 184 12.29 -19.55 -4.68
CA GLY A 184 11.84 -20.84 -4.16
C GLY A 184 11.47 -20.82 -2.67
N LEU A 185 11.13 -19.65 -2.12
CA LEU A 185 10.76 -19.48 -0.73
C LEU A 185 9.27 -19.82 -0.51
N PRO A 186 8.89 -20.27 0.70
CA PRO A 186 7.48 -20.50 1.01
C PRO A 186 6.70 -19.18 0.94
N MET A 187 5.47 -19.23 0.44
CA MET A 187 4.60 -18.06 0.28
C MET A 187 3.99 -17.59 1.62
N PRO A 188 3.75 -16.28 1.81
CA PRO A 188 2.95 -15.80 2.93
C PRO A 188 1.53 -16.37 2.85
N GLY A 189 0.83 -16.50 3.98
CA GLY A 189 -0.53 -17.06 4.01
C GLY A 189 -1.57 -16.20 3.28
N ALA A 190 -1.34 -14.89 3.19
CA ALA A 190 -2.22 -13.96 2.49
C ALA A 190 -1.51 -12.66 2.08
N ALA A 191 -2.03 -11.99 1.05
CA ALA A 191 -1.54 -10.70 0.60
C ALA A 191 -2.64 -9.65 0.41
N GLY A 192 -2.37 -8.39 0.80
CA GLY A 192 -3.25 -7.24 0.58
C GLY A 192 -2.64 -6.25 -0.41
N VAL A 193 -3.33 -6.01 -1.54
CA VAL A 193 -2.89 -5.10 -2.60
C VAL A 193 -3.93 -3.99 -2.74
N PHE A 194 -3.71 -2.88 -2.03
CA PHE A 194 -4.73 -1.83 -1.90
C PHE A 194 -4.39 -0.62 -2.77
N SER A 195 -5.28 -0.28 -3.71
CA SER A 195 -5.10 0.79 -4.70
C SER A 195 -3.73 0.69 -5.37
N GLY A 196 -3.47 -0.42 -6.07
CA GLY A 196 -2.14 -0.78 -6.58
C GLY A 196 -2.15 -1.11 -8.07
N ALA A 197 -0.94 -1.24 -8.64
CA ALA A 197 -0.74 -1.68 -10.02
C ALA A 197 0.11 -2.96 -10.05
N GLY A 198 -0.24 -3.88 -10.93
CA GLY A 198 0.58 -5.06 -11.23
C GLY A 198 1.45 -4.90 -12.48
N ASP A 199 1.14 -3.91 -13.31
CA ASP A 199 1.83 -3.59 -14.56
C ASP A 199 2.02 -2.08 -14.64
N LEU A 200 3.26 -1.62 -14.74
CA LEU A 200 3.61 -0.21 -14.78
C LEU A 200 3.74 0.34 -16.21
N GLU A 201 3.66 -0.51 -17.23
CA GLU A 201 3.70 -0.11 -18.64
C GLU A 201 2.30 0.07 -19.22
N ILE A 202 1.30 -0.69 -18.74
CA ILE A 202 -0.09 -0.54 -19.18
C ILE A 202 -0.66 0.80 -18.69
N VAL A 203 -1.38 1.49 -19.59
CA VAL A 203 -2.19 2.67 -19.24
C VAL A 203 -3.61 2.22 -18.92
N GLY A 204 -4.12 2.61 -17.76
CA GLY A 204 -5.48 2.26 -17.34
C GLY A 204 -6.54 3.26 -17.84
N ASP A 205 -7.75 2.77 -18.18
CA ASP A 205 -8.87 3.62 -18.61
C ASP A 205 -9.15 4.78 -17.65
N CYS A 206 -9.01 4.56 -16.34
CA CYS A 206 -9.23 5.58 -15.32
C CYS A 206 -8.35 6.83 -15.50
N GLU A 207 -7.18 6.72 -16.11
CA GLU A 207 -6.31 7.86 -16.43
C GLU A 207 -6.93 8.79 -17.48
N ALA A 208 -7.85 8.28 -18.33
CA ALA A 208 -8.53 9.06 -19.35
C ALA A 208 -9.65 9.95 -18.80
N PHE A 209 -10.12 9.74 -17.57
CA PHE A 209 -11.23 10.51 -17.01
C PHE A 209 -11.07 10.97 -15.55
N LEU A 210 -10.16 10.36 -14.77
CA LEU A 210 -9.82 10.82 -13.42
C LEU A 210 -8.62 11.78 -13.43
N PRO A 211 -8.51 12.67 -12.44
CA PRO A 211 -7.30 13.44 -12.24
C PRO A 211 -6.15 12.54 -11.76
N PRO A 212 -4.91 12.82 -12.16
CA PRO A 212 -3.70 12.10 -11.72
C PRO A 212 -3.33 12.29 -10.23
N ILE A 213 -2.59 11.31 -9.66
CA ILE A 213 -2.25 11.24 -8.21
C ILE A 213 -1.31 12.36 -7.85
N ILE A 214 -0.39 12.61 -8.78
CA ILE A 214 0.83 13.37 -8.61
C ILE A 214 1.01 14.22 -9.87
N GLY A 215 0.58 15.47 -9.79
CA GLY A 215 0.75 16.45 -10.86
C GLY A 215 0.13 16.01 -12.18
N THR A 216 0.58 16.57 -13.30
CA THR A 216 -0.06 16.41 -14.62
C THR A 216 0.45 15.24 -15.47
N ARG A 217 1.20 14.30 -14.88
CA ARG A 217 2.07 13.36 -15.61
C ARG A 217 1.52 11.94 -15.76
N THR A 218 2.04 11.23 -16.76
CA THR A 218 1.77 9.80 -16.98
C THR A 218 2.38 8.93 -15.88
N ALA A 219 1.92 7.68 -15.74
CA ALA A 219 2.47 6.71 -14.78
C ALA A 219 4.00 6.52 -14.96
N ALA A 220 4.46 6.42 -16.22
CA ALA A 220 5.88 6.26 -16.56
C ALA A 220 6.75 7.45 -16.10
N GLU A 221 6.27 8.69 -16.26
CA GLU A 221 6.98 9.89 -15.82
C GLU A 221 6.96 10.06 -14.29
N THR A 222 5.95 9.50 -13.63
CA THR A 222 5.82 9.55 -12.17
C THR A 222 6.75 8.54 -11.50
N LEU A 223 7.00 7.40 -12.14
CA LEU A 223 7.79 6.30 -11.59
C LEU A 223 9.22 6.21 -12.13
N LYS A 224 9.63 7.10 -13.05
CA LYS A 224 10.98 7.10 -13.63
C LYS A 224 12.09 6.99 -12.59
N GLU A 225 12.03 7.76 -11.50
CA GLU A 225 13.03 7.68 -10.44
C GLU A 225 13.09 6.32 -9.76
N TYR A 226 11.93 5.67 -9.62
CA TYR A 226 11.82 4.36 -9.03
C TYR A 226 12.30 3.27 -10.00
N CYS A 227 11.85 3.28 -11.26
CA CYS A 227 12.24 2.27 -12.25
C CYS A 227 13.74 2.30 -12.57
N GLY A 228 14.38 3.47 -12.46
CA GLY A 228 15.77 3.66 -12.90
C GLY A 228 15.90 3.35 -14.38
N ASP A 229 16.84 2.47 -14.73
CA ASP A 229 17.08 2.01 -16.11
C ASP A 229 16.30 0.72 -16.46
N THR A 230 15.49 0.21 -15.53
CA THR A 230 14.74 -1.04 -15.73
C THR A 230 13.58 -0.80 -16.68
N ALA A 231 13.44 -1.67 -17.69
CA ALA A 231 12.31 -1.63 -18.61
C ALA A 231 10.99 -1.84 -17.87
N LEU A 232 9.97 -1.03 -18.17
CA LEU A 232 8.66 -1.12 -17.50
C LEU A 232 8.01 -2.49 -17.64
N GLY A 233 8.31 -3.22 -18.72
CA GLY A 233 7.83 -4.58 -18.95
C GLY A 233 8.60 -5.68 -18.21
N ASP A 234 9.64 -5.38 -17.44
CA ASP A 234 10.36 -6.37 -16.63
C ASP A 234 9.39 -7.05 -15.64
N PRO A 235 9.34 -8.39 -15.58
CA PRO A 235 8.33 -9.12 -14.80
C PRO A 235 8.52 -9.02 -13.29
N LEU A 236 9.66 -8.55 -12.79
CA LEU A 236 9.84 -8.22 -11.37
C LEU A 236 9.42 -6.78 -11.09
N LEU A 237 9.59 -5.85 -12.03
CA LEU A 237 9.11 -4.47 -11.89
C LEU A 237 7.58 -4.37 -12.07
N SER A 238 7.05 -5.12 -13.03
CA SER A 238 5.63 -5.27 -13.39
C SER A 238 5.18 -6.73 -13.17
N PRO A 239 4.89 -7.10 -11.90
CA PRO A 239 4.63 -8.48 -11.49
C PRO A 239 3.60 -9.25 -12.31
N THR A 240 2.57 -8.60 -12.84
CA THR A 240 1.51 -9.30 -13.58
C THR A 240 1.92 -9.77 -14.97
N ARG A 241 3.15 -9.43 -15.40
CA ARG A 241 3.80 -9.99 -16.60
C ARG A 241 4.61 -11.25 -16.31
N GLY A 242 4.84 -11.56 -15.04
CA GLY A 242 5.54 -12.77 -14.60
C GLY A 242 4.60 -13.96 -14.38
N ASP A 243 5.15 -15.02 -13.80
CA ASP A 243 4.40 -16.22 -13.44
C ASP A 243 3.71 -16.07 -12.07
N LEU A 244 2.40 -15.77 -12.12
CA LEU A 244 1.55 -15.56 -10.94
C LEU A 244 0.95 -16.87 -10.35
N THR A 245 1.24 -18.04 -10.92
CA THR A 245 0.65 -19.30 -10.41
C THR A 245 1.12 -19.60 -8.98
N GLY A 246 0.28 -20.19 -8.14
CA GLY A 246 0.68 -20.55 -6.77
C GLY A 246 0.98 -19.37 -5.84
N LEU A 247 0.66 -18.13 -6.22
CA LEU A 247 0.59 -17.02 -5.28
C LEU A 247 -0.52 -17.27 -4.23
N PRO A 248 -0.39 -16.70 -3.02
CA PRO A 248 -1.37 -16.92 -1.95
C PRO A 248 -2.69 -16.20 -2.23
N PRO A 249 -3.75 -16.43 -1.43
CA PRO A 249 -4.95 -15.60 -1.50
C PRO A 249 -4.62 -14.10 -1.46
N VAL A 250 -5.17 -13.34 -2.40
CA VAL A 250 -4.95 -11.89 -2.52
C VAL A 250 -6.25 -11.14 -2.33
N MET A 251 -6.24 -10.14 -1.44
CA MET A 251 -7.29 -9.13 -1.39
C MET A 251 -6.85 -7.91 -2.20
N LEU A 252 -7.69 -7.48 -3.13
CA LEU A 252 -7.52 -6.23 -3.85
C LEU A 252 -8.60 -5.25 -3.42
N MET A 253 -8.22 -3.99 -3.25
CA MET A 253 -9.16 -2.94 -2.83
C MET A 253 -8.93 -1.67 -3.65
N THR A 254 -9.99 -1.04 -4.14
CA THR A 254 -9.94 0.25 -4.82
C THR A 254 -11.30 0.95 -4.74
N SER A 255 -11.49 2.05 -5.45
CA SER A 255 -12.75 2.81 -5.47
C SER A 255 -12.98 3.50 -6.80
N THR A 256 -14.22 3.90 -7.09
CA THR A 256 -14.57 4.41 -8.43
C THR A 256 -13.99 5.79 -8.77
N ARG A 257 -13.47 6.53 -7.78
CA ARG A 257 -12.65 7.74 -7.99
C ARG A 257 -11.17 7.53 -7.65
N ASP A 258 -10.74 6.29 -7.54
CA ASP A 258 -9.33 5.95 -7.45
C ASP A 258 -8.72 5.93 -8.85
N GLN A 259 -7.70 6.74 -9.06
CA GLN A 259 -6.88 6.72 -10.26
C GLN A 259 -6.07 5.44 -10.48
N LEU A 260 -6.02 4.54 -9.50
CA LEU A 260 -5.49 3.18 -9.64
C LEU A 260 -6.61 2.14 -9.77
N LEU A 261 -7.85 2.56 -10.04
CA LEU A 261 -9.00 1.68 -10.26
C LEU A 261 -8.73 0.66 -11.36
N SER A 262 -8.43 1.13 -12.58
CA SER A 262 -8.18 0.24 -13.71
C SER A 262 -6.99 -0.67 -13.44
N HIS A 263 -5.93 -0.12 -12.86
CA HIS A 263 -4.71 -0.87 -12.50
C HIS A 263 -4.97 -2.00 -11.50
N THR A 264 -5.79 -1.74 -10.49
CA THR A 264 -6.19 -2.75 -9.49
C THR A 264 -7.08 -3.82 -10.12
N ILE A 265 -8.01 -3.43 -11.01
CA ILE A 265 -8.88 -4.37 -11.75
C ILE A 265 -8.07 -5.24 -12.73
N LEU A 266 -7.06 -4.67 -13.40
CA LEU A 266 -6.17 -5.40 -14.30
C LEU A 266 -5.35 -6.44 -13.53
N ALA A 267 -4.89 -6.10 -12.33
CA ALA A 267 -4.21 -7.05 -11.45
C ALA A 267 -5.13 -8.19 -10.99
N ASP A 268 -6.40 -7.90 -10.64
CA ASP A 268 -7.42 -8.93 -10.35
C ASP A 268 -7.57 -9.90 -11.53
N LEU A 269 -7.73 -9.38 -12.75
CA LEU A 269 -7.87 -10.21 -13.95
C LEU A 269 -6.66 -11.12 -14.17
N ALA A 270 -5.44 -10.59 -14.02
CA ALA A 270 -4.21 -11.36 -14.17
C ALA A 270 -4.08 -12.48 -13.12
N LEU A 271 -4.34 -12.15 -11.85
CA LEU A 271 -4.30 -13.11 -10.74
C LEU A 271 -5.33 -14.23 -10.91
N ARG A 272 -6.57 -13.89 -11.27
CA ARG A 272 -7.63 -14.88 -11.54
C ARG A 272 -7.29 -15.81 -12.69
N ARG A 273 -6.72 -15.27 -13.78
CA ARG A 273 -6.25 -16.08 -14.92
C ARG A 273 -5.15 -17.07 -14.53
N ALA A 274 -4.36 -16.75 -13.52
CA ALA A 274 -3.34 -17.63 -12.96
C ALA A 274 -3.88 -18.60 -11.87
N GLY A 275 -5.19 -18.61 -11.62
CA GLY A 275 -5.83 -19.49 -10.64
C GLY A 275 -5.66 -19.04 -9.18
N VAL A 276 -5.24 -17.80 -8.93
CA VAL A 276 -5.07 -17.26 -7.58
C VAL A 276 -6.44 -16.94 -6.95
N PRO A 277 -6.71 -17.31 -5.68
CA PRO A 277 -7.91 -16.88 -4.99
C PRO A 277 -7.90 -15.37 -4.76
N VAL A 278 -8.89 -14.65 -5.29
CA VAL A 278 -8.95 -13.20 -5.22
C VAL A 278 -10.26 -12.69 -4.61
N ASP A 279 -10.15 -11.82 -3.60
CA ASP A 279 -11.23 -10.98 -3.06
C ASP A 279 -11.03 -9.53 -3.53
N LEU A 280 -11.80 -9.10 -4.54
CA LEU A 280 -11.78 -7.72 -5.05
C LEU A 280 -12.91 -6.90 -4.41
N ARG A 281 -12.55 -5.78 -3.77
CA ARG A 281 -13.48 -4.80 -3.19
C ARG A 281 -13.36 -3.47 -3.92
N VAL A 282 -14.45 -3.01 -4.53
CA VAL A 282 -14.53 -1.68 -5.17
C VAL A 282 -15.57 -0.85 -4.45
N TYR A 283 -15.16 0.29 -3.90
CA TYR A 283 -16.06 1.20 -3.17
C TYR A 283 -16.51 2.35 -4.05
N GLU A 284 -17.81 2.66 -4.00
CA GLU A 284 -18.41 3.68 -4.85
C GLU A 284 -18.11 5.10 -4.34
N GLY A 285 -17.67 5.97 -5.25
CA GLY A 285 -17.57 7.42 -5.04
C GLY A 285 -16.38 7.90 -4.22
N LEU A 286 -15.54 6.99 -3.70
CA LEU A 286 -14.39 7.31 -2.84
C LEU A 286 -13.11 7.49 -3.65
N ALA A 287 -12.16 8.26 -3.12
CA ALA A 287 -10.87 8.50 -3.76
C ALA A 287 -9.79 7.49 -3.34
N HIS A 288 -8.63 7.63 -3.95
CA HIS A 288 -7.44 6.83 -3.66
C HIS A 288 -7.15 6.71 -2.16
N ALA A 289 -7.03 5.47 -1.67
CA ALA A 289 -6.69 5.15 -0.27
C ALA A 289 -7.64 5.77 0.78
N PHE A 290 -8.94 5.88 0.48
CA PHE A 290 -9.92 6.54 1.37
C PHE A 290 -9.95 5.98 2.80
N TRP A 291 -9.56 4.72 3.03
CA TRP A 291 -9.43 4.13 4.37
C TRP A 291 -8.40 4.83 5.27
N GLY A 292 -7.64 5.80 4.73
CA GLY A 292 -6.87 6.79 5.46
C GLY A 292 -7.72 7.81 6.25
N TRP A 293 -8.98 8.03 5.89
CA TRP A 293 -9.87 9.02 6.50
C TRP A 293 -10.63 8.40 7.68
N ILE A 294 -10.05 8.51 8.86
CA ILE A 294 -10.53 7.80 10.07
C ILE A 294 -11.95 8.22 10.51
N GLU A 295 -12.40 9.41 10.12
CA GLU A 295 -13.73 9.93 10.45
C GLU A 295 -14.82 9.44 9.47
N CYS A 296 -14.44 8.77 8.38
CA CYS A 296 -15.41 8.31 7.39
C CYS A 296 -15.92 6.90 7.73
N PRO A 297 -17.25 6.67 7.77
CA PRO A 297 -17.80 5.34 8.04
C PRO A 297 -17.39 4.32 6.99
N GLU A 298 -17.19 4.72 5.73
CA GLU A 298 -16.70 3.84 4.67
C GLU A 298 -15.30 3.29 5.00
N SER A 299 -14.44 4.10 5.62
CA SER A 299 -13.12 3.65 6.06
C SER A 299 -13.22 2.54 7.10
N GLU A 300 -14.21 2.59 7.99
CA GLU A 300 -14.42 1.53 8.97
C GLU A 300 -14.79 0.22 8.30
N VAL A 301 -15.69 0.27 7.30
CA VAL A 301 -16.10 -0.90 6.50
C VAL A 301 -14.89 -1.47 5.75
N ALA A 302 -14.07 -0.62 5.14
CA ALA A 302 -12.87 -1.04 4.42
C ALA A 302 -11.83 -1.69 5.33
N LEU A 303 -11.52 -1.06 6.47
CA LEU A 303 -10.54 -1.57 7.43
C LEU A 303 -11.02 -2.88 8.08
N ALA A 304 -12.31 -3.02 8.35
CA ALA A 304 -12.91 -4.27 8.82
C ALA A 304 -12.75 -5.37 7.78
N ALA A 305 -13.05 -5.10 6.51
CA ALA A 305 -12.87 -6.08 5.43
C ALA A 305 -11.40 -6.53 5.29
N GLN A 306 -10.44 -5.61 5.40
CA GLN A 306 -9.01 -5.95 5.40
C GLN A 306 -8.65 -6.84 6.61
N ALA A 307 -9.12 -6.49 7.80
CA ALA A 307 -8.87 -7.26 9.02
C ALA A 307 -9.47 -8.68 8.95
N ASP A 308 -10.73 -8.79 8.52
CA ASP A 308 -11.43 -10.07 8.37
C ASP A 308 -10.72 -10.98 7.37
N PHE A 309 -10.22 -10.41 6.26
CA PHE A 309 -9.45 -11.15 5.27
C PHE A 309 -8.20 -11.79 5.88
N PHE A 310 -7.38 -11.04 6.61
CA PHE A 310 -6.18 -11.61 7.25
C PHE A 310 -6.51 -12.59 8.37
N VAL A 311 -7.54 -12.32 9.20
CA VAL A 311 -7.97 -13.25 10.25
C VAL A 311 -8.45 -14.58 9.67
N LYS A 312 -9.14 -14.54 8.53
CA LYS A 312 -9.63 -15.73 7.82
C LYS A 312 -8.51 -16.57 7.21
N HIS A 313 -7.49 -15.93 6.64
CA HIS A 313 -6.51 -16.62 5.80
C HIS A 313 -5.19 -16.97 6.49
N LEU A 314 -4.87 -16.36 7.63
CA LEU A 314 -3.62 -16.65 8.36
C LEU A 314 -3.80 -17.73 9.43
N GLU A 315 -2.89 -18.71 9.43
CA GLU A 315 -2.85 -19.80 10.41
C GLU A 315 -2.32 -19.30 11.77
N ARG A 316 -2.95 -19.72 12.87
CA ARG A 316 -2.51 -19.42 14.24
C ARG A 316 -1.33 -20.29 14.67
#